data_AF-A0A829QKB8-F1
#
_entry.id   AF-A0A829QKB8-F1
#
_cell.length_a   1.000
_cell.length_b   1.000
_cell.length_c   1.000
_cell.angle_alpha   90.00
_cell.angle_beta   90.00
_cell.angle_gamma   90.00
#
_symmetry.space_group_name_H-M   'P 1'
#
loop_
_entity.id
_entity.type
_entity.pdbx_description
1 polymer ?
#
loop_
_entity_poly.entity_id
_entity_poly.type
_entity_poly.pdbx_seq_one_letter_code
_entity_poly.pdbx_strand_id
1 'polypeptide(L)'
;MGAKPITRPYAQSLTAAGLVIVSNFQYGKPGGTAPSDFTRGFAGGVEDARTAWQLHTAAGGGQSAPIFFSVDDDIDRGTWNDVALQWFRGINSVLGVQRTGIYGGVNPCQWAASDGVIGNSRSPGHVWAWQTRSWSRGQVFPGAVLYQRIVSTASNPGPVVGGLEVDVSDALAQDVGQWNFHQ
;
A
#
# COMPACT_ATOMS: atom_id res chain seq x y z
N MET A 1 -5.25 -6.79 20.08
CA MET A 1 -5.66 -6.05 18.86
C MET A 1 -5.44 -4.57 19.11
N GLY A 2 -4.71 -3.88 18.24
CA GLY A 2 -4.34 -2.47 18.46
C GLY A 2 -3.31 -1.90 17.49
N ALA A 3 -3.11 -2.53 16.32
CA ALA A 3 -2.05 -2.17 15.38
C ALA A 3 -2.46 -1.12 14.33
N LYS A 4 -3.76 -0.83 14.18
CA LYS A 4 -4.30 0.17 13.26
C LYS A 4 -5.02 1.28 14.05
N PRO A 5 -4.69 2.57 13.84
CA PRO A 5 -3.56 3.09 13.07
C PRO A 5 -2.22 3.01 13.84
N ILE A 6 -1.10 3.16 13.12
CA ILE A 6 0.20 3.47 13.75
C ILE A 6 0.10 4.80 14.52
N THR A 7 0.77 4.90 15.66
CA THR A 7 0.81 6.12 16.48
C THR A 7 2.18 6.77 16.41
N ARG A 8 2.24 8.08 16.67
CA ARG A 8 3.51 8.83 16.70
C ARG A 8 4.53 8.26 17.69
N PRO A 9 4.18 7.93 18.94
CA PRO A 9 5.15 7.33 19.87
C PRO A 9 5.75 6.02 19.34
N TYR A 10 4.94 5.18 18.67
CA TYR A 10 5.42 3.93 18.10
C TYR A 10 6.32 4.16 16.86
N ALA A 11 5.93 5.07 15.96
CA ALA A 11 6.79 5.45 14.84
C ALA A 11 8.15 6.00 15.30
N GLN A 12 8.16 6.80 16.36
CA GLN A 12 9.39 7.31 16.96
C GLN A 12 10.24 6.18 17.56
N SER A 13 9.64 5.19 18.23
CA SER A 13 10.40 4.06 18.77
C SER A 13 11.02 3.18 17.68
N LEU A 14 10.30 2.96 16.57
CA LEU A 14 10.84 2.23 15.41
C LEU A 14 12.01 2.98 14.78
N THR A 15 11.85 4.30 14.58
CA THR A 15 12.90 5.16 14.03
C THR A 15 14.13 5.19 14.93
N ALA A 16 13.95 5.31 16.25
CA ALA A 16 15.04 5.29 17.23
C ALA A 16 15.80 3.94 17.25
N ALA A 17 15.13 2.84 16.89
CA ALA A 17 15.74 1.53 16.71
C ALA A 17 16.42 1.34 15.34
N GLY A 18 16.44 2.38 14.48
CA GLY A 18 17.03 2.33 13.14
C GLY A 18 16.16 1.63 12.10
N LEU A 19 14.89 1.38 12.40
CA LEU A 19 13.95 0.75 11.45
C LEU A 19 13.33 1.79 10.52
N VAL A 20 13.06 1.37 9.29
CA VAL A 20 12.34 2.16 8.28
C VAL A 20 10.84 1.93 8.38
N ILE A 21 10.06 2.94 7.97
CA ILE A 21 8.59 2.92 8.01
C ILE A 21 8.06 3.28 6.62
N VAL A 22 7.08 2.52 6.16
CA VAL A 22 6.31 2.77 4.93
C VAL A 22 4.83 2.76 5.27
N SER A 23 4.02 3.59 4.62
CA SER A 23 2.58 3.70 4.91
C SER A 23 1.74 2.83 3.98
N ASN A 24 0.84 2.04 4.54
CA ASN A 24 -0.20 1.30 3.81
C ASN A 24 -1.58 1.64 4.40
N PHE A 25 -2.57 1.82 3.53
CA PHE A 25 -3.96 2.07 3.90
C PHE A 25 -4.85 0.92 3.42
N GLN A 26 -5.57 0.34 4.38
CA GLN A 26 -6.66 -0.61 4.17
C GLN A 26 -7.62 -0.54 5.35
N TYR A 27 -8.86 -0.18 5.08
CA TYR A 27 -9.95 -0.20 6.05
C TYR A 27 -10.83 -1.44 5.84
N GLY A 28 -11.40 -1.59 4.65
CA GLY A 28 -12.27 -2.71 4.28
C GLY A 28 -11.53 -3.88 3.64
N LYS A 29 -12.19 -5.04 3.59
CA LYS A 29 -11.72 -6.25 2.90
C LYS A 29 -12.88 -7.18 2.55
N PRO A 30 -12.74 -8.09 1.58
CA PRO A 30 -13.78 -9.06 1.25
C PRO A 30 -14.18 -9.89 2.48
N GLY A 31 -15.49 -10.01 2.72
CA GLY A 31 -16.03 -10.76 3.86
C GLY A 31 -15.72 -10.16 5.24
N GLY A 32 -15.18 -8.93 5.30
CA GLY A 32 -14.99 -8.17 6.54
C GLY A 32 -16.25 -7.41 6.98
N THR A 33 -16.09 -6.51 7.95
CA THR A 33 -17.16 -5.61 8.43
C THR A 33 -17.44 -4.45 7.46
N ALA A 34 -16.57 -4.23 6.47
CA ALA A 34 -16.73 -3.29 5.38
C ALA A 34 -16.17 -3.92 4.09
N PRO A 35 -16.79 -3.65 2.91
CA PRO A 35 -16.29 -4.17 1.63
C PRO A 35 -14.93 -3.57 1.27
N SER A 36 -14.24 -4.15 0.30
CA SER A 36 -12.94 -3.65 -0.19
C SER A 36 -13.00 -2.17 -0.56
N ASP A 37 -12.03 -1.39 -0.12
CA ASP A 37 -12.12 0.08 -0.14
C ASP A 37 -12.37 0.65 -1.55
N PHE A 38 -11.74 0.04 -2.56
CA PHE A 38 -11.86 0.48 -3.95
C PHE A 38 -13.30 0.42 -4.49
N THR A 39 -14.19 -0.41 -3.92
CA THR A 39 -15.57 -0.57 -4.42
C THR A 39 -16.42 0.68 -4.25
N ARG A 40 -15.95 1.67 -3.46
CA ARG A 40 -16.59 2.97 -3.29
C ARG A 40 -16.26 3.99 -4.39
N GLY A 41 -15.43 3.61 -5.37
CA GLY A 41 -15.12 4.42 -6.54
C GLY A 41 -14.53 5.79 -6.18
N PHE A 42 -14.77 6.80 -7.01
CA PHE A 42 -14.14 8.12 -6.87
C PHE A 42 -14.37 8.77 -5.50
N ALA A 43 -15.63 8.82 -5.04
CA ALA A 43 -15.98 9.46 -3.78
C ALA A 43 -15.30 8.76 -2.58
N GLY A 44 -15.28 7.42 -2.58
CA GLY A 44 -14.54 6.66 -1.58
C GLY A 44 -13.05 6.96 -1.60
N GLY A 45 -12.45 7.11 -2.79
CA GLY A 45 -11.03 7.43 -2.92
C GLY A 45 -10.66 8.77 -2.31
N VAL A 46 -11.54 9.77 -2.42
CA VAL A 46 -11.36 11.07 -1.77
C VAL A 46 -11.40 10.93 -0.24
N GLU A 47 -12.38 10.19 0.29
CA GLU A 47 -12.53 9.96 1.73
C GLU A 47 -11.33 9.19 2.32
N ASP A 48 -10.89 8.15 1.61
CA ASP A 48 -9.76 7.31 2.03
C ASP A 48 -8.46 8.09 2.01
N ALA A 49 -8.22 8.87 0.96
CA ALA A 49 -7.02 9.70 0.87
C ALA A 49 -6.95 10.73 2.00
N ARG A 50 -8.08 11.39 2.33
CA ARG A 50 -8.14 12.33 3.46
C ARG A 50 -7.84 11.63 4.79
N THR A 51 -8.46 10.47 5.00
CA THR A 51 -8.28 9.67 6.22
C THR A 51 -6.83 9.18 6.33
N ALA A 52 -6.30 8.57 5.28
CA ALA A 52 -4.94 8.07 5.22
C ALA A 52 -3.91 9.18 5.48
N TRP A 53 -4.10 10.35 4.86
CA TRP A 53 -3.19 11.49 5.04
C TRP A 53 -3.25 12.07 6.46
N GLN A 54 -4.44 12.18 7.04
CA GLN A 54 -4.60 12.63 8.42
C GLN A 54 -3.86 11.68 9.38
N LEU A 55 -4.02 10.36 9.21
CA LEU A 55 -3.37 9.36 10.05
C LEU A 55 -1.85 9.33 9.85
N HIS A 56 -1.39 9.38 8.59
CA HIS A 56 0.02 9.45 8.24
C HIS A 56 0.70 10.66 8.90
N THR A 57 0.12 11.85 8.72
CA THR A 57 0.64 13.09 9.30
C THR A 57 0.61 13.06 10.83
N ALA A 58 -0.47 12.56 11.44
CA ALA A 58 -0.60 12.46 12.89
C ALA A 58 0.46 11.52 13.51
N ALA A 59 0.87 10.48 12.78
CA ALA A 59 1.93 9.56 13.19
C ALA A 59 3.35 10.11 12.95
N GLY A 60 3.50 11.29 12.33
CA GLY A 60 4.79 11.88 11.99
C GLY A 60 5.37 11.38 10.67
N GLY A 61 4.51 10.94 9.75
CA GLY A 61 4.89 10.54 8.40
C GLY A 61 5.55 11.67 7.60
N GLY A 62 6.48 11.30 6.72
CA GLY A 62 7.22 12.23 5.89
C GLY A 62 6.36 12.90 4.81
N GLN A 63 6.50 14.21 4.59
CA GLN A 63 5.56 15.00 3.78
C GLN A 63 5.53 14.61 2.29
N SER A 64 6.61 14.01 1.81
CA SER A 64 6.74 13.54 0.43
C SER A 64 6.62 12.01 0.30
N ALA A 65 6.32 11.29 1.39
CA ALA A 65 6.26 9.84 1.39
C ALA A 65 4.96 9.34 0.73
N PRO A 66 5.01 8.26 -0.07
CA PRO A 66 3.80 7.68 -0.61
C PRO A 66 3.01 6.92 0.46
N ILE A 67 1.71 6.79 0.23
CA ILE A 67 0.83 5.85 0.93
C ILE A 67 0.37 4.80 -0.09
N PHE A 68 0.59 3.53 0.23
CA PHE A 68 0.12 2.41 -0.59
C PHE A 68 -1.35 2.13 -0.25
N PHE A 69 -2.23 2.24 -1.24
CA PHE A 69 -3.65 1.95 -1.10
C PHE A 69 -3.94 0.53 -1.56
N SER A 70 -4.54 -0.27 -0.68
CA SER A 70 -4.69 -1.71 -0.88
C SER A 70 -5.88 -2.08 -1.78
N VAL A 71 -5.60 -2.74 -2.90
CA VAL A 71 -6.54 -3.57 -3.65
C VAL A 71 -6.29 -5.03 -3.22
N ASP A 72 -6.90 -5.43 -2.12
CA ASP A 72 -6.70 -6.73 -1.45
C ASP A 72 -7.63 -7.83 -1.99
N ASP A 73 -7.83 -7.83 -3.31
CA ASP A 73 -8.78 -8.68 -4.05
C ASP A 73 -8.16 -9.16 -5.38
N ASP A 74 -8.55 -10.35 -5.86
CA ASP A 74 -8.27 -10.79 -7.23
C ASP A 74 -9.27 -10.14 -8.20
N ILE A 75 -8.94 -8.94 -8.69
CA ILE A 75 -9.82 -8.20 -9.61
C ILE A 75 -9.43 -8.41 -11.07
N ASP A 76 -10.44 -8.45 -11.94
CA ASP A 76 -10.25 -8.46 -13.38
C ASP A 76 -10.11 -7.05 -13.97
N ARG A 77 -9.83 -6.98 -15.28
CA ARG A 77 -9.61 -5.71 -15.99
C ARG A 77 -10.88 -4.86 -16.06
N GLY A 78 -12.07 -5.47 -16.07
CA GLY A 78 -13.35 -4.76 -16.03
C GLY A 78 -13.52 -4.02 -14.71
N THR A 79 -13.38 -4.75 -13.61
CA THR A 79 -13.43 -4.21 -12.24
C THR A 79 -12.40 -3.09 -12.03
N TRP A 80 -11.19 -3.25 -12.58
CA TRP A 80 -10.19 -2.20 -12.58
C TRP A 80 -10.68 -0.94 -13.30
N ASN A 81 -11.09 -1.05 -14.56
CA ASN A 81 -11.47 0.09 -15.39
C ASN A 81 -12.70 0.84 -14.84
N ASP A 82 -13.70 0.08 -14.39
CA ASP A 82 -15.01 0.62 -14.02
C ASP A 82 -15.00 1.22 -12.61
N VAL A 83 -14.19 0.67 -11.70
CA VAL A 83 -14.28 0.99 -10.27
C VAL A 83 -12.93 1.38 -9.67
N ALA A 84 -11.94 0.49 -9.67
CA ALA A 84 -10.68 0.74 -8.97
C ALA A 84 -9.90 1.94 -9.55
N LEU A 85 -9.91 2.11 -10.87
CA LEU A 85 -9.30 3.26 -11.53
C LEU A 85 -9.95 4.58 -11.10
N GLN A 86 -11.28 4.60 -10.92
CA GLN A 86 -11.97 5.81 -10.43
C GLN A 86 -11.63 6.08 -8.97
N TRP A 87 -11.48 5.05 -8.14
CA TRP A 87 -11.02 5.18 -6.76
C TRP A 87 -9.61 5.79 -6.68
N PHE A 88 -8.65 5.30 -7.48
CA PHE A 88 -7.31 5.90 -7.57
C PHE A 88 -7.34 7.34 -8.07
N ARG A 89 -8.22 7.69 -9.02
CA ARG A 89 -8.41 9.09 -9.44
C ARG A 89 -8.95 9.97 -8.30
N GLY A 90 -9.86 9.43 -7.48
CA GLY A 90 -10.32 10.08 -6.25
C GLY A 90 -9.18 10.35 -5.27
N ILE A 91 -8.34 9.33 -5.01
CA ILE A 91 -7.15 9.45 -4.16
C ILE A 91 -6.21 10.54 -4.69
N ASN A 92 -5.93 10.51 -6.00
CA ASN A 92 -5.02 11.46 -6.66
C ASN A 92 -5.53 12.90 -6.63
N SER A 93 -6.85 13.11 -6.57
CA SER A 93 -7.42 14.45 -6.40
C SER A 93 -7.07 15.10 -5.04
N VAL A 94 -6.69 14.29 -4.05
CA VAL A 94 -6.31 14.74 -2.70
C VAL A 94 -4.78 14.73 -2.53
N LEU A 95 -4.13 13.62 -2.86
CA LEU A 95 -2.69 13.43 -2.58
C LEU A 95 -1.79 13.75 -3.77
N GLY A 96 -2.32 13.74 -4.99
CA GLY A 96 -1.53 13.73 -6.21
C GLY A 96 -0.83 12.39 -6.44
N VAL A 97 -0.60 12.08 -7.73
CA VAL A 97 -0.03 10.79 -8.18
C VAL A 97 1.27 10.43 -7.45
N GLN A 98 2.17 11.40 -7.25
CA GLN A 98 3.50 11.14 -6.71
C GLN A 98 3.51 10.63 -5.25
N ARG A 99 2.41 10.79 -4.50
CA ARG A 99 2.22 10.25 -3.14
C ARG A 99 1.28 9.05 -3.09
N THR A 100 0.80 8.59 -4.23
CA THR A 100 -0.12 7.46 -4.32
C THR A 100 0.65 6.21 -4.75
N GLY A 101 0.62 5.20 -3.90
CA GLY A 101 1.06 3.85 -4.23
C GLY A 101 -0.10 2.86 -4.25
N ILE A 102 0.14 1.67 -4.78
CA ILE A 102 -0.81 0.56 -4.81
C ILE A 102 -0.21 -0.64 -4.10
N TYR A 103 -1.00 -1.30 -3.25
CA TYR A 103 -0.79 -2.69 -2.88
C TYR A 103 -1.78 -3.58 -3.63
N GLY A 104 -1.34 -4.71 -4.19
CA GLY A 104 -2.24 -5.66 -4.84
C GLY A 104 -1.51 -6.74 -5.65
N GLY A 105 -2.28 -7.53 -6.41
CA GLY A 105 -1.71 -8.53 -7.32
C GLY A 105 -0.91 -7.92 -8.48
N VAL A 106 -0.22 -8.77 -9.24
CA VAL A 106 0.62 -8.35 -10.39
C VAL A 106 -0.13 -7.49 -11.41
N ASN A 107 -1.38 -7.87 -11.71
CA ASN A 107 -2.21 -7.19 -12.70
C ASN A 107 -2.60 -5.77 -12.25
N PRO A 108 -3.26 -5.55 -11.08
CA PRO A 108 -3.51 -4.19 -10.57
C PRO A 108 -2.25 -3.32 -10.49
N CYS A 109 -1.11 -3.86 -10.07
CA CYS A 109 0.14 -3.09 -10.02
C CYS A 109 0.58 -2.60 -11.41
N GLN A 110 0.56 -3.48 -12.42
CA GLN A 110 0.91 -3.12 -13.80
C GLN A 110 -0.09 -2.13 -14.41
N TRP A 111 -1.39 -2.33 -14.14
CA TRP A 111 -2.45 -1.47 -14.63
C TRP A 111 -2.36 -0.07 -14.03
N ALA A 112 -2.14 0.04 -12.71
CA ALA A 112 -1.95 1.32 -12.02
C ALA A 112 -0.76 2.11 -12.60
N ALA A 113 0.35 1.42 -12.86
CA ALA A 113 1.53 2.01 -13.47
C ALA A 113 1.24 2.48 -14.91
N SER A 114 0.61 1.62 -15.73
CA SER A 114 0.28 1.94 -17.12
C SER A 114 -0.74 3.07 -17.26
N ASP A 115 -1.71 3.16 -16.34
CA ASP A 115 -2.73 4.21 -16.35
C ASP A 115 -2.25 5.51 -15.67
N GLY A 116 -1.00 5.54 -15.18
CA GLY A 116 -0.36 6.74 -14.62
C GLY A 116 -0.98 7.23 -13.31
N VAL A 117 -1.58 6.33 -12.52
CA VAL A 117 -2.28 6.69 -11.27
C VAL A 117 -1.48 6.43 -10.00
N ILE A 118 -0.25 5.94 -10.13
CA ILE A 118 0.73 5.79 -9.03
C ILE A 118 2.03 6.51 -9.35
N GLY A 119 2.73 6.95 -8.30
CA GLY A 119 3.96 7.71 -8.41
C GLY A 119 5.20 6.88 -8.73
N ASN A 120 6.31 7.58 -8.99
CA ASN A 120 7.60 6.96 -9.32
C ASN A 120 8.54 6.97 -8.10
N SER A 121 9.31 5.90 -7.95
CA SER A 121 10.44 5.87 -7.03
C SER A 121 11.60 6.72 -7.52
N ARG A 122 12.44 7.20 -6.60
CA ARG A 122 13.75 7.77 -6.99
C ARG A 122 14.71 6.70 -7.52
N SER A 123 14.44 5.42 -7.24
CA SER A 123 15.14 4.30 -7.86
C SER A 123 14.70 4.16 -9.31
N PRO A 124 15.61 4.29 -10.30
CA PRO A 124 15.24 4.24 -11.72
C PRO A 124 14.47 2.97 -12.09
N GLY A 125 13.42 3.13 -12.90
CA GLY A 125 12.59 2.01 -13.37
C GLY A 125 11.55 1.49 -12.38
N HIS A 126 11.45 2.08 -11.17
CA HIS A 126 10.53 1.62 -10.14
C HIS A 126 9.41 2.63 -9.88
N VAL A 127 8.22 2.11 -9.56
CA VAL A 127 7.00 2.86 -9.21
C VAL A 127 6.49 2.42 -7.86
N TRP A 128 5.59 3.19 -7.25
CA TRP A 128 4.97 2.87 -5.96
C TRP A 128 3.99 1.70 -6.03
N ALA A 129 4.47 0.53 -6.46
CA ALA A 129 3.77 -0.74 -6.44
C ALA A 129 4.37 -1.65 -5.36
N TRP A 130 3.51 -2.08 -4.44
CA TRP A 130 3.77 -3.13 -3.47
C TRP A 130 2.97 -4.37 -3.89
N GLN A 131 3.63 -5.26 -4.59
CA GLN A 131 2.98 -6.46 -5.13
C GLN A 131 2.87 -7.55 -4.06
N THR A 132 1.75 -8.26 -3.97
CA THR A 132 1.66 -9.50 -3.19
C THR A 132 1.82 -10.75 -4.05
N ARG A 133 2.38 -11.83 -3.49
CA ARG A 133 2.38 -13.15 -4.14
C ARG A 133 0.97 -13.65 -4.41
N SER A 134 -0.01 -13.24 -3.60
CA SER A 134 -1.42 -13.53 -3.81
C SER A 134 -1.83 -12.97 -5.16
N TRP A 135 -2.61 -13.75 -5.92
CA TRP A 135 -3.16 -13.33 -7.22
C TRP A 135 -2.09 -13.03 -8.29
N SER A 136 -0.81 -13.34 -8.03
CA SER A 136 0.30 -13.03 -8.93
C SER A 136 0.82 -14.24 -9.71
N ARG A 137 0.32 -15.45 -9.44
CA ARG A 137 0.59 -16.67 -10.23
C ARG A 137 2.10 -16.92 -10.47
N GLY A 138 2.94 -16.58 -9.48
CA GLY A 138 4.39 -16.73 -9.54
C GLY A 138 5.15 -15.62 -10.29
N GLN A 139 4.45 -14.61 -10.82
CA GLN A 139 5.05 -13.47 -11.50
C GLN A 139 5.46 -12.38 -10.52
N VAL A 140 6.48 -11.59 -10.88
CA VAL A 140 6.88 -10.37 -10.16
C VAL A 140 7.02 -9.25 -11.17
N PHE A 141 6.33 -8.14 -10.94
CA PHE A 141 6.38 -6.93 -11.75
C PHE A 141 7.74 -6.25 -11.55
N PRO A 142 8.58 -6.11 -12.59
CA PRO A 142 9.92 -5.55 -12.44
C PRO A 142 9.97 -4.10 -11.92
N GLY A 143 8.88 -3.34 -12.07
CA GLY A 143 8.79 -1.97 -11.57
C GLY A 143 8.31 -1.85 -10.12
N ALA A 144 7.97 -2.94 -9.43
CA ALA A 144 7.51 -2.89 -8.04
C ALA A 144 8.65 -2.55 -7.07
N VAL A 145 8.39 -1.68 -6.09
CA VAL A 145 9.36 -1.35 -5.04
C VAL A 145 9.34 -2.35 -3.88
N LEU A 146 8.21 -3.04 -3.67
CA LEU A 146 8.03 -4.01 -2.59
C LEU A 146 7.34 -5.27 -3.12
N TYR A 147 7.71 -6.44 -2.58
CA TYR A 147 7.06 -7.70 -2.89
C TYR A 147 6.75 -8.51 -1.62
N GLN A 148 5.46 -8.70 -1.29
CA GLN A 148 5.01 -9.53 -0.18
C GLN A 148 5.10 -11.01 -0.55
N ARG A 149 6.21 -11.64 -0.14
CA ARG A 149 6.54 -13.05 -0.43
C ARG A 149 5.90 -14.03 0.55
N ILE A 150 5.58 -13.60 1.76
CA ILE A 150 4.86 -14.41 2.76
C ILE A 150 3.57 -13.68 3.15
N VAL A 151 2.45 -14.37 2.97
CA VAL A 151 1.12 -13.97 3.44
C VAL A 151 0.76 -14.90 4.59
N SER A 152 0.65 -14.34 5.79
CA SER A 152 0.32 -15.06 7.00
C SER A 152 -1.16 -15.41 7.01
N THR A 153 -1.47 -16.70 7.02
CA THR A 153 -2.83 -17.23 7.16
C THR A 153 -2.84 -18.35 8.17
N ALA A 154 -4.02 -18.73 8.67
CA ALA A 154 -4.14 -19.85 9.60
C ALA A 154 -3.57 -21.18 9.05
N SER A 155 -3.59 -21.37 7.73
CA SER A 155 -3.04 -22.57 7.06
C SER A 155 -1.60 -22.42 6.59
N ASN A 156 -1.06 -21.21 6.57
CA ASN A 156 0.32 -20.90 6.21
C ASN A 156 0.80 -19.70 7.04
N PRO A 157 1.06 -19.90 8.35
CA PRO A 157 1.41 -18.82 9.24
C PRO A 157 2.75 -18.22 8.86
N GLY A 158 2.83 -16.89 8.96
CA GLY A 158 4.07 -16.16 8.84
C GLY A 158 5.00 -16.38 10.03
N PRO A 159 6.24 -15.89 9.96
CA PRO A 159 7.13 -15.91 11.12
C PRO A 159 6.54 -15.11 12.29
N VAL A 160 6.90 -15.49 13.51
CA VAL A 160 6.46 -14.81 14.73
C VAL A 160 7.50 -13.77 15.16
N VAL A 161 7.08 -12.51 15.26
CA VAL A 161 7.89 -11.38 15.76
C VAL A 161 7.15 -10.73 16.92
N GLY A 162 7.78 -10.65 18.10
CA GLY A 162 7.13 -10.08 19.28
C GLY A 162 5.86 -10.80 19.71
N GLY A 163 5.74 -12.11 19.41
CA GLY A 163 4.56 -12.92 19.72
C GLY A 163 3.41 -12.78 18.70
N LEU A 164 3.60 -12.06 17.60
CA LEU A 164 2.61 -11.89 16.54
C LEU A 164 3.11 -12.52 15.24
N GLU A 165 2.24 -13.23 14.54
CA GLU A 165 2.51 -13.67 13.16
C GLU A 165 2.50 -12.45 12.23
N VAL A 166 3.48 -12.35 11.35
CA VAL A 166 3.63 -11.23 10.42
C VAL A 166 3.75 -11.69 8.97
N ASP A 167 3.25 -10.86 8.05
CA ASP A 167 3.60 -10.97 6.64
C ASP A 167 5.06 -10.58 6.42
N VAL A 168 5.66 -11.07 5.33
CA VAL A 168 7.04 -10.71 4.95
C VAL A 168 7.06 -10.14 3.54
N SER A 169 7.62 -8.94 3.41
CA SER A 169 7.88 -8.30 2.13
C SER A 169 9.36 -8.05 1.92
N ASP A 170 9.82 -8.30 0.70
CA ASP A 170 11.17 -8.02 0.24
C ASP A 170 11.20 -6.60 -0.37
N ALA A 171 12.25 -5.83 -0.09
CA ALA A 171 12.51 -4.54 -0.73
C ALA A 171 13.20 -4.79 -2.08
N LEU A 172 12.59 -4.29 -3.15
CA LEU A 172 13.08 -4.47 -4.53
C LEU A 172 13.80 -3.23 -5.07
N ALA A 173 13.69 -2.09 -4.37
CA ALA A 173 14.32 -0.83 -4.70
C ALA A 173 15.06 -0.25 -3.49
N GLN A 174 15.98 0.70 -3.72
CA GLN A 174 16.61 1.45 -2.63
C GLN A 174 15.66 2.44 -1.97
N ASP A 175 14.76 3.00 -2.79
CA ASP A 175 13.68 3.88 -2.36
C ASP A 175 12.35 3.16 -2.55
N VAL A 176 11.78 2.70 -1.44
CA VAL A 176 10.49 2.03 -1.35
C VAL A 176 9.41 2.94 -0.77
N GLY A 177 9.68 4.24 -0.66
CA GLY A 177 8.78 5.20 -0.01
C GLY A 177 8.98 5.31 1.50
N GLN A 178 10.17 4.96 2.02
CA GLN A 178 10.46 5.02 3.44
C GLN A 178 10.46 6.45 3.97
N TRP A 179 9.80 6.68 5.11
CA TRP A 179 9.57 8.04 5.65
C TRP A 179 10.84 8.87 5.83
N ASN A 180 11.95 8.26 6.23
CA ASN A 180 13.22 8.94 6.46
C ASN A 180 13.87 9.48 5.17
N PHE A 181 13.51 8.98 3.98
CA PHE A 181 13.95 9.55 2.71
C PHE A 181 13.04 10.69 2.23
N HIS A 182 11.85 10.81 2.80
CA HIS A 182 10.75 11.60 2.29
C HIS A 182 10.22 12.61 3.31
N GLN A 183 11.12 13.42 3.89
CA GLN A 183 10.75 14.48 4.83
C GLN A 183 9.77 15.48 4.22
#